data_AF-A0A2K1P0L4-F1
#
_entry.id   AF-A0A2K1P0L4-F1
#
_cell.length_a   1.000
_cell.length_b   1.000
_cell.length_c   1.000
_cell.angle_alpha   90.00
_cell.angle_beta   90.00
_cell.angle_gamma   90.00
#
_symmetry.space_group_name_H-M   'P 1'
#
loop_
_entity.id
_entity.type
_entity.pdbx_description
1 polymer ?
#
loop_
_entity_poly.entity_id
_entity_poly.type
_entity_poly.pdbx_seq_one_letter_code
_entity_poly.pdbx_strand_id
1 'polypeptide(L)'
;MNLRSLVEIVNKGQFIRPILNYVIHYLESDRPDKNKSIVNYINVLKLKWDVKYDEALEIIDEELQKLKKGGLYCLILVEKIGILVNLSRNEEIKEVFNQLKEEFEKLPKYLRGIVVEKLKNVRELNFDEKDLQTIRIWSETYENSPATKGFILLSKARGKKNEEQYEEAVCLNVEAFKVLKTIPHPSGMVQALNNSSWWLKDANKEKALAFTFPLGFYLGYYFHDDNFDVFNSLDTMFQVQKNNKDPLVHETAFIFSRLVSSLTGDKKKIIWNEFRYTIHDVRRFVLNIRNENYLNTKTLRAFIRKEIGKEKIPIDSMNVSERTLKEFLSAKTKYIQPSTLRNILEALEFEIDTSTPICIIKELKKNDIDKKFEINLEKFKNLPKERQISELFTSYLVHYYKEEIDLKKIIKEIQDDSLIEQRCDYYTKELINSIFERNQKIDFNSLLTNVQKPKIHTNKNITFNEHPFYLGRKEVVKKFMKDLNKKNLKEFIENYISLDAGQKKTIEKFIMNYGRYYDLKDIPKEFTPKVPKEINPFVKKYTLKRKPSAISFYVFEGDEREELVEISNNLYS
;
A
#
# COMPACT_ATOMS: atom_id res chain seq x y z
N MET A 1 -12.92 13.28 -28.30
CA MET A 1 -12.37 14.01 -27.12
C MET A 1 -11.27 14.95 -27.57
N ASN A 2 -11.12 16.16 -26.99
CA ASN A 2 -9.98 17.04 -27.32
C ASN A 2 -8.77 16.73 -26.41
N LEU A 3 -7.56 17.06 -26.88
CA LEU A 3 -6.31 16.72 -26.18
C LEU A 3 -6.12 17.45 -24.84
N ARG A 4 -6.63 18.68 -24.72
CA ARG A 4 -6.51 19.46 -23.48
C ARG A 4 -7.33 18.84 -22.36
N SER A 5 -8.57 18.45 -22.65
CA SER A 5 -9.43 17.69 -21.72
C SER A 5 -8.78 16.38 -21.29
N LEU A 6 -8.08 15.68 -22.19
CA LEU A 6 -7.36 14.44 -21.85
C LEU A 6 -6.24 14.72 -20.84
N VAL A 7 -5.43 15.74 -21.10
CA VAL A 7 -4.33 16.15 -20.21
C VAL A 7 -4.83 16.54 -18.83
N GLU A 8 -5.96 17.25 -18.74
CA GLU A 8 -6.57 17.65 -17.47
C GLU A 8 -7.04 16.45 -16.62
N ILE A 9 -7.35 15.31 -17.26
CA ILE A 9 -7.74 14.07 -16.57
C ILE A 9 -6.49 13.28 -16.16
N VAL A 10 -5.58 13.01 -17.10
CA VAL A 10 -4.41 12.12 -16.86
C VAL A 10 -3.40 12.70 -15.88
N ASN A 11 -3.49 13.99 -15.54
CA ASN A 11 -2.61 14.66 -14.57
C ASN A 11 -2.68 14.11 -13.13
N LYS A 12 -3.62 13.21 -12.81
CA LYS A 12 -3.69 12.50 -11.51
C LYS A 12 -3.02 11.12 -11.54
N GLY A 13 -2.39 10.76 -12.67
CA GLY A 13 -1.73 9.48 -12.86
C GLY A 13 -2.70 8.31 -12.79
N GLN A 14 -2.23 7.16 -12.30
CA GLN A 14 -3.02 5.92 -12.25
C GLN A 14 -4.31 6.00 -11.41
N PHE A 15 -4.43 6.99 -10.52
CA PHE A 15 -5.66 7.21 -9.75
C PHE A 15 -6.87 7.53 -10.63
N ILE A 16 -6.65 7.99 -11.87
CA ILE A 16 -7.72 8.31 -12.79
C ILE A 16 -8.10 7.13 -13.71
N ARG A 17 -7.48 5.95 -13.55
CA ARG A 17 -7.73 4.74 -14.36
C ARG A 17 -9.22 4.42 -14.51
N PRO A 18 -10.07 4.45 -13.45
CA PRO A 18 -11.49 4.15 -13.62
C PRO A 18 -12.24 5.16 -14.50
N ILE A 19 -11.82 6.43 -14.47
CA ILE A 19 -12.38 7.45 -15.36
C ILE A 19 -11.95 7.18 -16.80
N LEU A 20 -10.70 6.77 -17.02
CA LEU A 20 -10.23 6.40 -18.36
C LEU A 20 -10.94 5.15 -18.89
N ASN A 21 -11.24 4.18 -18.04
CA ASN A 21 -12.05 3.01 -18.41
C ASN A 21 -13.48 3.42 -18.82
N TYR A 22 -14.08 4.37 -18.11
CA TYR A 22 -15.36 4.96 -18.51
C TYR A 22 -15.26 5.72 -19.85
N VAL A 23 -14.21 6.52 -20.03
CA VAL A 23 -13.96 7.29 -21.24
C VAL A 23 -13.76 6.39 -22.45
N ILE A 24 -12.95 5.33 -22.35
CA ILE A 24 -12.76 4.35 -23.43
C ILE A 24 -14.11 3.77 -23.84
N HIS A 25 -14.87 3.26 -22.87
CA HIS A 25 -16.19 2.67 -23.13
C HIS A 25 -17.13 3.63 -23.89
N TYR A 26 -17.08 4.92 -23.57
CA TYR A 26 -17.84 5.95 -24.29
C TYR A 26 -17.27 6.24 -25.69
N LEU A 27 -15.95 6.41 -25.82
CA LEU A 27 -15.30 6.76 -27.09
C LEU A 27 -15.43 5.67 -28.15
N GLU A 28 -15.37 4.40 -27.73
CA GLU A 28 -15.60 3.24 -28.58
C GLU A 28 -17.05 3.13 -29.05
N SER A 29 -18.01 3.60 -28.24
CA SER A 29 -19.43 3.57 -28.58
C SER A 29 -19.87 4.72 -29.50
N ASP A 30 -19.26 5.91 -29.38
CA ASP A 30 -19.68 7.12 -30.13
C ASP A 30 -19.09 7.16 -31.54
N ARG A 31 -17.76 7.00 -31.69
CA ARG A 31 -17.02 7.05 -32.98
C ARG A 31 -15.66 6.30 -32.91
N PRO A 32 -15.61 5.00 -33.22
CA PRO A 32 -14.40 4.17 -33.05
C PRO A 32 -13.18 4.72 -33.80
N ASP A 33 -13.33 5.02 -35.08
CA ASP A 33 -12.19 5.36 -35.96
C ASP A 33 -11.56 6.71 -35.61
N LYS A 34 -12.36 7.70 -35.19
CA LYS A 34 -11.87 9.07 -34.91
C LYS A 34 -11.17 9.19 -33.57
N ASN A 35 -11.42 8.27 -32.64
CA ASN A 35 -10.84 8.31 -31.29
C ASN A 35 -9.72 7.28 -31.09
N LYS A 36 -9.40 6.47 -32.11
CA LYS A 36 -8.46 5.35 -32.01
C LYS A 36 -7.11 5.73 -31.40
N SER A 37 -6.44 6.80 -31.85
CA SER A 37 -5.15 7.21 -31.28
C SER A 37 -5.24 7.70 -29.83
N ILE A 38 -6.37 8.27 -29.41
CA ILE A 38 -6.58 8.64 -28.00
C ILE A 38 -6.78 7.38 -27.15
N VAL A 39 -7.58 6.42 -27.64
CA VAL A 39 -7.78 5.13 -26.97
C VAL A 39 -6.44 4.38 -26.85
N ASN A 40 -5.63 4.35 -27.92
CA ASN A 40 -4.30 3.74 -27.90
C ASN A 40 -3.36 4.43 -26.91
N TYR A 41 -3.36 5.76 -26.82
CA TYR A 41 -2.62 6.47 -25.78
C TYR A 41 -3.07 6.07 -24.36
N ILE A 42 -4.37 5.95 -24.11
CA ILE A 42 -4.88 5.50 -22.81
C ILE A 42 -4.47 4.04 -22.53
N ASN A 43 -4.51 3.17 -23.53
CA ASN A 43 -4.08 1.78 -23.40
C ASN A 43 -2.58 1.68 -23.07
N VAL A 44 -1.74 2.52 -23.70
CA VAL A 44 -0.31 2.65 -23.35
C VAL A 44 -0.13 3.04 -21.88
N LEU A 45 -0.91 4.01 -21.37
CA LEU A 45 -0.85 4.38 -19.95
C LEU A 45 -1.22 3.20 -19.03
N LYS A 46 -2.28 2.45 -19.37
CA LYS A 46 -2.70 1.27 -18.61
C LYS A 46 -1.65 0.17 -18.60
N LEU A 47 -1.11 -0.19 -19.76
CA LEU A 47 -0.04 -1.18 -19.89
C LEU A 47 1.20 -0.77 -19.09
N LYS A 48 1.58 0.51 -19.15
CA LYS A 48 2.67 1.06 -18.34
C LYS A 48 2.41 0.92 -16.84
N TRP A 49 1.19 1.22 -16.36
CA TRP A 49 0.83 1.03 -14.95
C TRP A 49 0.80 -0.44 -14.53
N ASP A 50 0.52 -1.34 -15.47
CA ASP A 50 0.55 -2.79 -15.29
C ASP A 50 1.96 -3.38 -15.52
N VAL A 51 2.99 -2.55 -15.72
CA VAL A 51 4.40 -2.93 -15.92
C VAL A 51 4.59 -3.81 -17.19
N LYS A 52 3.67 -3.69 -18.16
CA LYS A 52 3.70 -4.35 -19.47
C LYS A 52 4.39 -3.45 -20.49
N TYR A 53 5.67 -3.22 -20.26
CA TYR A 53 6.45 -2.21 -20.98
C TYR A 53 6.68 -2.54 -22.46
N ASP A 54 6.99 -3.79 -22.79
CA ASP A 54 7.22 -4.20 -24.19
C ASP A 54 5.92 -4.11 -25.01
N GLU A 55 4.80 -4.62 -24.49
CA GLU A 55 3.46 -4.47 -25.13
C GLU A 55 3.10 -2.98 -25.34
N ALA A 56 3.44 -2.12 -24.39
CA ALA A 56 3.21 -0.68 -24.53
C ALA A 56 4.09 -0.05 -25.62
N LEU A 57 5.34 -0.49 -25.77
CA LEU A 57 6.25 0.00 -26.81
C LEU A 57 5.78 -0.39 -28.21
N GLU A 58 5.26 -1.60 -28.40
CA GLU A 58 4.70 -2.04 -29.68
C GLU A 58 3.58 -1.09 -30.16
N ILE A 59 2.62 -0.77 -29.28
CA ILE A 59 1.54 0.19 -29.59
C ILE A 59 2.11 1.58 -29.89
N ILE A 60 3.08 2.04 -29.10
CA ILE A 60 3.71 3.34 -29.28
C ILE A 60 4.36 3.45 -30.65
N ASP A 61 5.16 2.46 -31.05
CA ASP A 61 5.92 2.49 -32.29
C ASP A 61 5.00 2.46 -33.52
N GLU A 62 3.93 1.67 -33.47
CA GLU A 62 2.89 1.69 -34.51
C GLU A 62 2.16 3.03 -34.61
N GLU A 63 1.84 3.67 -33.48
CA GLU A 63 1.15 4.96 -33.48
C GLU A 63 2.06 6.09 -33.98
N LEU A 64 3.34 6.10 -33.60
CA LEU A 64 4.29 7.12 -34.03
C LEU A 64 4.53 7.13 -35.54
N GLN A 65 4.39 5.99 -36.22
CA GLN A 65 4.47 5.89 -37.70
C GLN A 65 3.28 6.57 -38.40
N LYS A 66 2.12 6.60 -37.77
CA LYS A 66 0.84 7.07 -38.38
C LYS A 66 0.49 8.50 -37.96
N LEU A 67 0.96 8.93 -36.80
CA LEU A 67 0.63 10.23 -36.23
C LEU A 67 1.42 11.38 -36.85
N LYS A 68 0.72 12.48 -37.14
CA LYS A 68 1.37 13.76 -37.47
C LYS A 68 2.07 14.32 -36.23
N LYS A 69 3.26 14.90 -36.44
CA LYS A 69 3.97 15.66 -35.40
C LYS A 69 3.07 16.74 -34.81
N GLY A 70 2.97 16.76 -33.49
CA GLY A 70 2.03 17.61 -32.75
C GLY A 70 1.87 17.18 -31.30
N GLY A 71 0.80 17.65 -30.64
CA GLY A 71 0.62 17.45 -29.20
C GLY A 71 0.50 15.98 -28.77
N LEU A 72 -0.34 15.18 -29.45
CA LEU A 72 -0.53 13.77 -29.10
C LEU A 72 0.74 12.95 -29.38
N TYR A 73 1.40 13.21 -30.51
CA TYR A 73 2.70 12.63 -30.85
C TYR A 73 3.73 12.85 -29.73
N CYS A 74 3.82 14.07 -29.19
CA CYS A 74 4.73 14.36 -28.10
C CYS A 74 4.33 13.69 -26.78
N LEU A 75 3.02 13.58 -26.47
CA LEU A 75 2.58 12.82 -25.30
C LEU A 75 2.97 11.34 -25.40
N ILE A 76 2.86 10.75 -26.58
CA ILE A 76 3.29 9.36 -26.80
C ILE A 76 4.80 9.23 -26.61
N LEU A 77 5.61 10.16 -27.12
CA LEU A 77 7.06 10.19 -26.86
C LEU A 77 7.39 10.36 -25.36
N VAL A 78 6.63 11.16 -24.61
CA VAL A 78 6.77 11.31 -23.15
C VAL A 78 6.54 9.98 -22.43
N GLU A 79 5.57 9.18 -22.89
CA GLU A 79 5.36 7.85 -22.33
C GLU A 79 6.46 6.88 -22.77
N LYS A 80 6.86 6.91 -24.05
CA LYS A 80 7.94 6.09 -24.63
C LYS A 80 9.22 6.23 -23.82
N ILE A 81 9.71 7.46 -23.63
CA ILE A 81 10.96 7.69 -22.87
C ILE A 81 10.84 7.18 -21.42
N GLY A 82 9.67 7.32 -20.81
CA GLY A 82 9.43 6.78 -19.47
C GLY A 82 9.45 5.26 -19.40
N ILE A 83 8.96 4.57 -20.44
CA ILE A 83 9.01 3.11 -20.54
C ILE A 83 10.44 2.64 -20.80
N LEU A 84 11.17 3.30 -21.70
CA LEU A 84 12.57 2.97 -22.02
C LEU A 84 13.48 3.12 -20.80
N VAL A 85 13.23 4.12 -19.93
CA VAL A 85 13.91 4.25 -18.63
C VAL A 85 13.70 3.02 -17.76
N ASN A 86 12.47 2.53 -17.65
CA ASN A 86 12.17 1.36 -16.83
C ASN A 86 12.78 0.07 -17.41
N LEU A 87 12.98 0.01 -18.72
CA LEU A 87 13.66 -1.09 -19.42
C LEU A 87 15.19 -0.90 -19.50
N SER A 88 15.74 0.19 -18.98
CA SER A 88 17.17 0.53 -19.03
C SER A 88 17.77 0.57 -20.45
N ARG A 89 17.00 1.02 -21.46
CA ARG A 89 17.42 1.07 -22.88
C ARG A 89 18.08 2.41 -23.23
N ASN A 90 19.28 2.65 -22.70
CA ASN A 90 19.92 3.98 -22.67
C ASN A 90 20.09 4.70 -24.03
N GLU A 91 20.44 4.00 -25.10
CA GLU A 91 20.59 4.64 -26.42
C GLU A 91 19.25 5.12 -26.99
N GLU A 92 18.21 4.29 -26.92
CA GLU A 92 16.85 4.68 -27.31
C GLU A 92 16.32 5.84 -26.45
N ILE A 93 16.70 5.90 -25.17
CA ILE A 93 16.33 7.04 -24.30
C ILE A 93 16.92 8.35 -24.85
N LYS A 94 18.21 8.36 -25.25
CA LYS A 94 18.86 9.55 -25.82
C LYS A 94 18.19 10.00 -27.12
N GLU A 95 17.82 9.06 -27.99
CA GLU A 95 17.11 9.35 -29.24
C GLU A 95 15.77 10.05 -28.97
N VAL A 96 14.94 9.47 -28.12
CA VAL A 96 13.62 10.04 -27.79
C VAL A 96 13.77 11.37 -27.03
N PHE A 97 14.79 11.50 -26.19
CA PHE A 97 15.11 12.74 -25.49
C PHE A 97 15.40 13.90 -26.47
N ASN A 98 16.23 13.64 -27.49
CA ASN A 98 16.56 14.63 -28.51
C ASN A 98 15.35 14.98 -29.38
N GLN A 99 14.56 13.98 -29.78
CA GLN A 99 13.30 14.22 -30.52
C GLN A 99 12.34 15.13 -29.74
N LEU A 100 12.17 14.88 -28.43
CA LEU A 100 11.34 15.72 -27.58
C LEU A 100 11.86 17.15 -27.45
N LYS A 101 13.19 17.36 -27.47
CA LYS A 101 13.80 18.70 -27.48
C LYS A 101 13.50 19.44 -28.79
N GLU A 102 13.63 18.77 -29.93
CA GLU A 102 13.37 19.36 -31.25
C GLU A 102 11.92 19.80 -31.44
N GLU A 103 10.97 19.04 -30.89
CA GLU A 103 9.54 19.36 -30.97
C GLU A 103 9.09 20.39 -29.92
N PHE A 104 9.92 20.68 -28.91
CA PHE A 104 9.53 21.46 -27.73
C PHE A 104 9.01 22.86 -28.06
N GLU A 105 9.68 23.60 -28.95
CA GLU A 105 9.30 24.97 -29.30
C GLU A 105 7.94 25.04 -30.01
N LYS A 106 7.59 23.98 -30.75
CA LYS A 106 6.35 23.87 -31.52
C LYS A 106 5.15 23.46 -30.65
N LEU A 107 5.40 23.04 -29.40
CA LEU A 107 4.35 22.56 -28.51
C LEU A 107 3.45 23.68 -27.97
N PRO A 108 2.13 23.42 -27.86
CA PRO A 108 1.23 24.26 -27.08
C PRO A 108 1.71 24.43 -25.64
N LYS A 109 1.53 25.64 -25.09
CA LYS A 109 1.99 26.00 -23.73
C LYS A 109 1.54 25.01 -22.64
N TYR A 110 0.32 24.45 -22.76
CA TYR A 110 -0.24 23.52 -21.77
C TYR A 110 0.44 22.13 -21.75
N LEU A 111 1.21 21.77 -22.79
CA LEU A 111 1.96 20.50 -22.88
C LEU A 111 3.43 20.66 -22.48
N ARG A 112 4.00 21.86 -22.61
CA ARG A 112 5.43 22.11 -22.37
C ARG A 112 5.86 21.72 -20.97
N GLY A 113 5.02 21.95 -19.95
CA GLY A 113 5.32 21.54 -18.57
C GLY A 113 5.57 20.03 -18.43
N ILE A 114 4.73 19.20 -19.06
CA ILE A 114 4.83 17.73 -19.05
C ILE A 114 6.13 17.25 -19.71
N VAL A 115 6.52 17.89 -20.81
CA VAL A 115 7.76 17.54 -21.51
C VAL A 115 8.99 17.96 -20.69
N VAL A 116 9.00 19.18 -20.14
CA VAL A 116 10.13 19.66 -19.30
C VAL A 116 10.31 18.79 -18.06
N GLU A 117 9.25 18.47 -17.32
CA GLU A 117 9.37 17.62 -16.15
C GLU A 117 9.95 16.25 -16.52
N LYS A 118 9.52 15.68 -17.66
CA LYS A 118 9.91 14.34 -18.05
C LYS A 118 11.38 14.32 -18.42
N LEU A 119 11.81 15.19 -19.31
CA LEU A 119 13.20 15.27 -19.76
C LEU A 119 14.13 15.54 -18.57
N LYS A 120 13.78 16.47 -17.69
CA LYS A 120 14.59 16.73 -16.49
C LYS A 120 14.70 15.49 -15.60
N ASN A 121 13.58 14.82 -15.35
CA ASN A 121 13.56 13.61 -14.53
C ASN A 121 14.40 12.47 -15.13
N VAL A 122 14.33 12.26 -16.46
CA VAL A 122 15.12 11.24 -17.17
C VAL A 122 16.62 11.53 -17.07
N ARG A 123 17.03 12.80 -17.25
CA ARG A 123 18.43 13.20 -17.10
C ARG A 123 18.94 12.86 -15.70
N GLU A 124 18.27 13.32 -14.64
CA GLU A 124 18.69 13.08 -13.24
C GLU A 124 18.73 11.60 -12.83
N LEU A 125 17.97 10.74 -13.53
CA LEU A 125 17.90 9.31 -13.21
C LEU A 125 18.99 8.49 -13.89
N ASN A 126 19.35 8.84 -15.14
CA ASN A 126 20.05 7.91 -16.02
C ASN A 126 21.34 8.47 -16.62
N PHE A 127 21.59 9.79 -16.52
CA PHE A 127 22.66 10.42 -17.29
C PHE A 127 23.38 11.52 -16.50
N ASP A 128 24.71 11.58 -16.68
CA ASP A 128 25.52 12.70 -16.23
C ASP A 128 25.38 13.88 -17.20
N GLU A 129 25.83 15.09 -16.79
CA GLU A 129 25.79 16.30 -17.63
C GLU A 129 26.54 16.12 -18.97
N LYS A 130 27.59 15.29 -18.97
CA LYS A 130 28.38 14.97 -20.17
C LYS A 130 27.59 14.18 -21.21
N ASP A 131 26.58 13.42 -20.79
CA ASP A 131 25.82 12.51 -21.64
C ASP A 131 24.54 13.16 -22.16
N LEU A 132 23.84 13.91 -21.30
CA LEU A 132 22.67 14.71 -21.67
C LEU A 132 22.69 16.06 -20.93
N GLN A 133 22.66 17.14 -21.70
CA GLN A 133 22.60 18.50 -21.17
C GLN A 133 21.33 18.73 -20.34
N THR A 134 21.51 19.41 -19.20
CA THR A 134 20.40 19.81 -18.34
C THR A 134 19.41 20.70 -19.10
N ILE A 135 18.13 20.35 -19.06
CA ILE A 135 17.08 21.20 -19.61
C ILE A 135 16.77 22.32 -18.63
N ARG A 136 17.01 23.56 -19.06
CA ARG A 136 16.62 24.75 -18.31
C ARG A 136 15.10 24.85 -18.20
N ILE A 137 14.61 25.25 -17.02
CA ILE A 137 13.21 25.58 -16.80
C ILE A 137 13.01 27.02 -17.27
N TRP A 138 12.49 27.18 -18.49
CA TRP A 138 12.40 28.48 -19.17
C TRP A 138 11.22 29.35 -18.76
N SER A 139 10.30 28.84 -17.92
CA SER A 139 9.11 29.59 -17.54
C SER A 139 8.58 29.19 -16.17
N GLU A 140 8.32 30.17 -15.33
CA GLU A 140 7.56 30.01 -14.08
C GLU A 140 6.14 29.47 -14.35
N THR A 141 5.61 29.66 -15.57
CA THR A 141 4.27 29.16 -15.93
C THR A 141 4.14 27.65 -15.87
N TYR A 142 5.24 26.89 -15.89
CA TYR A 142 5.19 25.43 -15.72
C TYR A 142 4.82 25.03 -14.29
N GLU A 143 5.08 25.91 -13.31
CA GLU A 143 4.70 25.70 -11.91
C GLU A 143 3.22 25.99 -11.63
N ASN A 144 2.49 26.56 -12.60
CA ASN A 144 1.05 26.81 -12.49
C ASN A 144 0.22 25.52 -12.48
N SER A 145 0.77 24.41 -12.99
CA SER A 145 0.17 23.07 -12.88
C SER A 145 0.73 22.38 -11.63
N PRO A 146 -0.10 22.05 -10.63
CA PRO A 146 0.39 21.36 -9.42
C PRO A 146 1.10 20.04 -9.71
N ALA A 147 0.64 19.27 -10.70
CA ALA A 147 1.30 18.01 -11.09
C ALA A 147 2.73 18.29 -11.57
N THR A 148 2.86 19.24 -12.49
CA THR A 148 4.14 19.62 -13.06
C THR A 148 5.11 20.17 -12.03
N LYS A 149 4.61 21.05 -11.14
CA LYS A 149 5.41 21.54 -10.01
C LYS A 149 5.91 20.40 -9.13
N GLY A 150 5.03 19.46 -8.79
CA GLY A 150 5.37 18.30 -7.97
C GLY A 150 6.50 17.45 -8.57
N PHE A 151 6.40 17.07 -9.85
CA PHE A 151 7.44 16.26 -10.49
C PHE A 151 8.74 17.03 -10.77
N ILE A 152 8.68 18.35 -11.01
CA ILE A 152 9.88 19.19 -11.05
C ILE A 152 10.60 19.17 -9.70
N LEU A 153 9.87 19.26 -8.57
CA LEU A 153 10.44 19.16 -7.23
C LEU A 153 11.07 17.78 -6.98
N LEU A 154 10.42 16.69 -7.39
CA LEU A 154 10.99 15.34 -7.31
C LEU A 154 12.27 15.19 -8.14
N SER A 155 12.34 15.83 -9.31
CA SER A 155 13.56 15.86 -10.12
C SER A 155 14.67 16.68 -9.45
N LYS A 156 14.36 17.87 -8.92
CA LYS A 156 15.32 18.67 -8.13
C LYS A 156 15.85 17.87 -6.92
N ALA A 157 14.97 17.12 -6.23
CA ALA A 157 15.33 16.27 -5.11
C ALA A 157 16.33 15.18 -5.51
N ARG A 158 16.18 14.57 -6.69
CA ARG A 158 17.14 13.59 -7.22
C ARG A 158 18.51 14.21 -7.48
N GLY A 159 18.56 15.41 -8.08
CA GLY A 159 19.81 16.15 -8.26
C GLY A 159 20.54 16.34 -6.93
N LYS A 160 19.82 16.82 -5.90
CA LYS A 160 20.36 16.95 -4.53
C LYS A 160 20.83 15.64 -3.92
N LYS A 161 20.10 14.54 -4.14
CA LYS A 161 20.54 13.20 -3.71
C LYS A 161 21.80 12.73 -4.45
N ASN A 162 21.95 13.06 -5.74
CA ASN A 162 23.14 12.72 -6.52
C ASN A 162 24.36 13.55 -6.08
N GLU A 163 24.14 14.77 -5.56
CA GLU A 163 25.13 15.60 -4.87
C GLU A 163 25.38 15.16 -3.41
N GLU A 164 24.82 14.04 -2.96
CA GLU A 164 24.86 13.52 -1.58
C GLU A 164 24.25 14.47 -0.52
N GLN A 165 23.48 15.49 -0.95
CA GLN A 165 22.76 16.43 -0.09
C GLN A 165 21.39 15.86 0.31
N TYR A 166 21.40 14.79 1.11
CA TYR A 166 20.19 14.03 1.46
C TYR A 166 19.11 14.84 2.19
N GLU A 167 19.48 15.74 3.10
CA GLU A 167 18.52 16.54 3.87
C GLU A 167 17.77 17.55 2.97
N GLU A 168 18.47 18.20 2.04
CA GLU A 168 17.86 19.08 1.03
C GLU A 168 16.95 18.29 0.09
N ALA A 169 17.39 17.10 -0.35
CA ALA A 169 16.58 16.21 -1.17
C ALA A 169 15.26 15.82 -0.50
N VAL A 170 15.29 15.54 0.81
CA VAL A 170 14.09 15.21 1.61
C VAL A 170 13.17 16.40 1.77
N CYS A 171 13.69 17.61 1.98
CA CYS A 171 12.88 18.83 2.02
C CYS A 171 12.10 19.02 0.71
N LEU A 172 12.78 18.85 -0.43
CA LEU A 172 12.15 18.93 -1.76
C LEU A 172 11.11 17.82 -1.98
N ASN A 173 11.35 16.60 -1.52
CA ASN A 173 10.35 15.52 -1.57
C ASN A 173 9.11 15.86 -0.72
N VAL A 174 9.29 16.41 0.49
CA VAL A 174 8.16 16.82 1.34
C VAL A 174 7.33 17.94 0.69
N GLU A 175 7.99 18.90 0.05
CA GLU A 175 7.29 19.92 -0.75
C GLU A 175 6.54 19.32 -1.94
N ALA A 176 7.18 18.41 -2.68
CA ALA A 176 6.54 17.70 -3.78
C ALA A 176 5.29 16.95 -3.31
N PHE A 177 5.39 16.23 -2.19
CA PHE A 177 4.26 15.54 -1.57
C PHE A 177 3.11 16.50 -1.27
N LYS A 178 3.39 17.65 -0.63
CA LYS A 178 2.36 18.64 -0.26
C LYS A 178 1.62 19.16 -1.49
N VAL A 179 2.35 19.47 -2.57
CA VAL A 179 1.77 19.92 -3.84
C VAL A 179 0.94 18.81 -4.49
N LEU A 180 1.48 17.60 -4.61
CA LEU A 180 0.79 16.47 -5.26
C LEU A 180 -0.43 15.97 -4.49
N LYS A 181 -0.47 16.22 -3.18
CA LYS A 181 -1.64 15.94 -2.34
C LYS A 181 -2.83 16.85 -2.64
N THR A 182 -2.61 18.08 -3.12
CA THR A 182 -3.73 18.99 -3.48
C THR A 182 -4.48 18.53 -4.72
N ILE A 183 -3.83 17.73 -5.57
CA ILE A 183 -4.38 17.14 -6.78
C ILE A 183 -4.17 15.62 -6.73
N PRO A 184 -4.86 14.92 -5.81
CA PRO A 184 -4.46 13.63 -5.25
C PRO A 184 -3.79 12.72 -6.29
N HIS A 185 -2.46 12.77 -6.35
CA HIS A 185 -1.64 12.05 -7.31
C HIS A 185 -0.82 11.00 -6.56
N PRO A 186 -1.39 9.80 -6.32
CA PRO A 186 -0.85 8.85 -5.36
C PRO A 186 0.54 8.35 -5.71
N SER A 187 0.83 8.10 -6.99
CA SER A 187 2.17 7.66 -7.42
C SER A 187 3.26 8.66 -7.03
N GLY A 188 3.05 9.95 -7.31
CA GLY A 188 4.02 10.99 -6.95
C GLY A 188 4.08 11.25 -5.45
N MET A 189 2.95 11.16 -4.73
CA MET A 189 2.93 11.25 -3.26
C MET A 189 3.72 10.11 -2.60
N VAL A 190 3.45 8.87 -2.99
CA VAL A 190 4.14 7.69 -2.46
C VAL A 190 5.61 7.68 -2.88
N GLN A 191 5.92 8.07 -4.13
CA GLN A 191 7.30 8.21 -4.58
C GLN A 191 8.08 9.23 -3.74
N ALA A 192 7.51 10.38 -3.39
CA ALA A 192 8.16 11.37 -2.53
C ALA A 192 8.52 10.79 -1.15
N LEU A 193 7.58 10.06 -0.53
CA LEU A 193 7.77 9.45 0.79
C LEU A 193 8.75 8.27 0.73
N ASN A 194 8.64 7.44 -0.31
CA ASN A 194 9.53 6.32 -0.56
C ASN A 194 10.98 6.80 -0.76
N ASN A 195 11.19 7.81 -1.61
CA ASN A 195 12.50 8.43 -1.81
C ASN A 195 13.06 8.98 -0.50
N SER A 196 12.25 9.71 0.27
CA SER A 196 12.69 10.28 1.55
C SER A 196 13.14 9.21 2.53
N SER A 197 12.37 8.11 2.65
CA SER A 197 12.71 6.98 3.51
C SER A 197 13.97 6.23 3.01
N TRP A 198 13.98 5.85 1.74
CA TRP A 198 15.06 5.05 1.15
C TRP A 198 16.39 5.79 1.10
N TRP A 199 16.41 7.06 0.70
CA TRP A 199 17.66 7.83 0.59
C TRP A 199 18.28 8.16 1.94
N LEU A 200 17.47 8.28 3.00
CA LEU A 200 17.96 8.48 4.36
C LEU A 200 18.34 7.19 5.08
N LYS A 201 18.03 6.00 4.54
CA LYS A 201 18.14 4.73 5.28
C LYS A 201 19.54 4.46 5.85
N ASP A 202 20.58 4.97 5.19
CA ASP A 202 21.98 4.82 5.61
C ASP A 202 22.56 6.12 6.18
N ALA A 203 22.04 7.28 5.77
CA ALA A 203 22.51 8.61 6.21
C ALA A 203 21.87 9.08 7.54
N ASN A 204 20.58 8.81 7.76
CA ASN A 204 19.82 9.18 8.94
C ASN A 204 18.68 8.17 9.18
N LYS A 205 19.02 7.04 9.82
CA LYS A 205 18.13 5.89 10.04
C LYS A 205 16.83 6.24 10.76
N GLU A 206 16.90 7.09 11.77
CA GLU A 206 15.74 7.51 12.57
C GLU A 206 14.75 8.34 11.75
N LYS A 207 15.28 9.31 10.99
CA LYS A 207 14.45 10.13 10.11
C LYS A 207 13.86 9.31 8.96
N ALA A 208 14.63 8.36 8.41
CA ALA A 208 14.11 7.38 7.45
C ALA A 208 12.91 6.61 8.02
N LEU A 209 13.02 6.10 9.25
CA LEU A 209 11.93 5.37 9.92
C LEU A 209 10.67 6.22 10.05
N ALA A 210 10.78 7.50 10.39
CA ALA A 210 9.64 8.40 10.53
C ALA A 210 8.81 8.53 9.23
N PHE A 211 9.44 8.42 8.06
CA PHE A 211 8.73 8.45 6.76
C PHE A 211 7.99 7.14 6.44
N THR A 212 8.28 6.02 7.11
CA THR A 212 7.58 4.75 6.87
C THR A 212 6.10 4.82 7.28
N PHE A 213 5.76 5.62 8.30
CA PHE A 213 4.38 5.82 8.74
C PHE A 213 3.50 6.46 7.66
N PRO A 214 3.78 7.69 7.17
CA PRO A 214 2.99 8.29 6.11
C PRO A 214 3.06 7.48 4.82
N LEU A 215 4.19 6.85 4.51
CA LEU A 215 4.33 5.97 3.34
C LEU A 215 3.32 4.82 3.38
N GLY A 216 3.32 4.05 4.47
CA GLY A 216 2.38 2.94 4.64
C GLY A 216 0.93 3.39 4.64
N PHE A 217 0.62 4.54 5.28
CA PHE A 217 -0.74 5.09 5.34
C PHE A 217 -1.29 5.40 3.95
N TYR A 218 -0.54 6.17 3.14
CA TYR A 218 -0.99 6.55 1.81
C TYR A 218 -0.95 5.38 0.82
N LEU A 219 -0.08 4.40 1.05
CA LEU A 219 -0.08 3.16 0.30
C LEU A 219 -1.37 2.36 0.51
N GLY A 220 -1.75 2.13 1.76
CA GLY A 220 -2.99 1.43 2.11
C GLY A 220 -4.25 2.18 1.67
N TYR A 221 -4.20 3.52 1.72
CA TYR A 221 -5.29 4.36 1.28
C TYR A 221 -5.51 4.24 -0.25
N TYR A 222 -4.49 4.46 -1.08
CA TYR A 222 -4.68 4.68 -2.51
C TYR A 222 -4.52 3.44 -3.41
N PHE A 223 -3.73 2.44 -3.02
CA PHE A 223 -3.24 1.43 -3.97
C PHE A 223 -3.88 0.07 -3.80
N HIS A 224 -4.01 -0.65 -4.92
CA HIS A 224 -4.43 -2.05 -4.93
C HIS A 224 -3.28 -2.98 -4.56
N ASP A 225 -3.65 -4.11 -3.97
CA ASP A 225 -2.80 -5.18 -3.45
C ASP A 225 -1.80 -5.73 -4.49
N ASP A 226 -2.18 -5.67 -5.76
CA ASP A 226 -1.41 -6.19 -6.89
C ASP A 226 -0.59 -5.12 -7.63
N ASN A 227 -0.57 -3.88 -7.13
CA ASN A 227 0.14 -2.79 -7.74
C ASN A 227 1.64 -2.84 -7.42
N PHE A 228 2.49 -2.60 -8.42
CA PHE A 228 3.95 -2.64 -8.27
C PHE A 228 4.48 -1.65 -7.22
N ASP A 229 3.91 -0.44 -7.13
CA ASP A 229 4.32 0.59 -6.17
C ASP A 229 4.12 0.12 -4.71
N VAL A 230 3.19 -0.82 -4.48
CA VAL A 230 2.98 -1.44 -3.16
C VAL A 230 4.18 -2.29 -2.76
N PHE A 231 4.67 -3.14 -3.65
CA PHE A 231 5.83 -3.98 -3.36
C PHE A 231 7.11 -3.15 -3.20
N ASN A 232 7.32 -2.15 -4.05
CA ASN A 232 8.45 -1.23 -3.93
C ASN A 232 8.46 -0.47 -2.59
N SER A 233 7.28 0.02 -2.17
CA SER A 233 7.15 0.75 -0.91
C SER A 233 7.28 -0.15 0.32
N LEU A 234 6.71 -1.35 0.27
CA LEU A 234 6.83 -2.31 1.37
C LEU A 234 8.27 -2.85 1.50
N ASP A 235 9.01 -3.00 0.39
CA ASP A 235 10.44 -3.30 0.45
C ASP A 235 11.20 -2.19 1.18
N THR A 236 10.98 -0.93 0.80
CA THR A 236 11.58 0.23 1.48
C THR A 236 11.25 0.24 2.98
N MET A 237 9.98 0.06 3.34
CA MET A 237 9.55 -0.01 4.74
C MET A 237 10.25 -1.15 5.48
N PHE A 238 10.26 -2.35 4.90
CA PHE A 238 10.87 -3.54 5.50
C PHE A 238 12.36 -3.32 5.77
N GLN A 239 13.12 -2.82 4.79
CA GLN A 239 14.55 -2.56 4.97
C GLN A 239 14.81 -1.48 6.03
N VAL A 240 14.06 -0.38 6.01
CA VAL A 240 14.23 0.72 6.96
C VAL A 240 13.87 0.30 8.39
N GLN A 241 12.75 -0.40 8.58
CA GLN A 241 12.34 -0.91 9.89
C GLN A 241 13.34 -1.95 10.41
N LYS A 242 13.80 -2.87 9.56
CA LYS A 242 14.84 -3.85 9.88
C LYS A 242 16.13 -3.16 10.36
N ASN A 243 16.58 -2.14 9.63
CA ASN A 243 17.80 -1.38 9.97
C ASN A 243 17.67 -0.60 11.28
N ASN A 244 16.44 -0.24 11.67
CA ASN A 244 16.13 0.47 12.91
C ASN A 244 15.69 -0.45 14.06
N LYS A 245 15.65 -1.78 13.86
CA LYS A 245 15.10 -2.75 14.83
C LYS A 245 13.65 -2.44 15.25
N ASP A 246 12.87 -1.83 14.35
CA ASP A 246 11.49 -1.46 14.63
C ASP A 246 10.57 -2.69 14.59
N PRO A 247 9.74 -2.93 15.63
CA PRO A 247 8.87 -4.11 15.69
C PRO A 247 7.88 -4.26 14.51
N LEU A 248 7.50 -3.16 13.83
CA LEU A 248 6.59 -3.23 12.69
C LEU A 248 7.19 -3.96 11.49
N VAL A 249 8.51 -4.20 11.46
CA VAL A 249 9.17 -5.02 10.42
C VAL A 249 8.48 -6.36 10.23
N HIS A 250 7.96 -6.95 11.32
CA HIS A 250 7.27 -8.23 11.30
C HIS A 250 5.89 -8.14 10.64
N GLU A 251 5.18 -7.03 10.84
CA GLU A 251 3.87 -6.80 10.24
C GLU A 251 4.02 -6.44 8.77
N THR A 252 5.01 -5.64 8.42
CA THR A 252 5.36 -5.35 7.02
C THR A 252 5.76 -6.62 6.28
N ALA A 253 6.55 -7.50 6.91
CA ALA A 253 6.88 -8.81 6.36
C ALA A 253 5.62 -9.69 6.15
N PHE A 254 4.69 -9.69 7.12
CA PHE A 254 3.43 -10.43 6.99
C PHE A 254 2.58 -9.91 5.82
N ILE A 255 2.39 -8.59 5.73
CA ILE A 255 1.65 -7.94 4.63
C ILE A 255 2.29 -8.28 3.28
N PHE A 256 3.61 -8.07 3.15
CA PHE A 256 4.35 -8.38 1.91
C PHE A 256 4.16 -9.84 1.51
N SER A 257 4.31 -10.78 2.46
CA SER A 257 4.16 -12.20 2.19
C SER A 257 2.75 -12.57 1.76
N ARG A 258 1.71 -11.99 2.36
CA ARG A 258 0.31 -12.25 1.98
C ARG A 258 0.01 -11.73 0.58
N LEU A 259 0.49 -10.52 0.27
CA LEU A 259 0.35 -9.92 -1.06
C LEU A 259 1.01 -10.78 -2.14
N VAL A 260 2.27 -11.19 -1.96
CA VAL A 260 2.97 -12.07 -2.92
C VAL A 260 2.22 -13.40 -3.13
N SER A 261 1.72 -14.01 -2.06
CA SER A 261 0.95 -15.25 -2.13
C SER A 261 -0.36 -15.10 -2.90
N SER A 262 -0.94 -13.90 -2.92
CA SER A 262 -2.20 -13.61 -3.62
C SER A 262 -2.04 -13.39 -5.13
N LEU A 263 -0.81 -13.13 -5.62
CA LEU A 263 -0.55 -12.87 -7.03
C LEU A 263 -0.62 -14.14 -7.89
N THR A 264 -1.07 -13.97 -9.13
CA THR A 264 -1.13 -15.01 -10.17
C THR A 264 -0.53 -14.50 -11.50
N GLY A 265 -0.28 -15.42 -12.44
CA GLY A 265 0.15 -15.11 -13.80
C GLY A 265 1.40 -14.21 -13.91
N ASP A 266 1.36 -13.28 -14.86
CA ASP A 266 2.48 -12.38 -15.18
C ASP A 266 2.83 -11.44 -14.01
N LYS A 267 1.82 -10.96 -13.27
CA LYS A 267 2.05 -10.09 -12.11
C LYS A 267 2.95 -10.77 -11.08
N LYS A 268 2.71 -12.05 -10.79
CA LYS A 268 3.56 -12.83 -9.87
C LYS A 268 4.99 -12.93 -10.39
N LYS A 269 5.18 -13.17 -11.69
CA LYS A 269 6.50 -13.29 -12.32
C LYS A 269 7.28 -11.98 -12.23
N ILE A 270 6.64 -10.85 -12.53
CA ILE A 270 7.23 -9.51 -12.46
C ILE A 270 7.71 -9.22 -11.03
N ILE A 271 6.81 -9.35 -10.04
CA ILE A 271 7.14 -9.08 -8.63
C ILE A 271 8.22 -10.03 -8.10
N TRP A 272 8.19 -11.31 -8.49
CA TRP A 272 9.20 -12.28 -8.04
C TRP A 272 10.58 -12.00 -8.61
N ASN A 273 10.66 -11.53 -9.85
CA ASN A 273 11.93 -11.21 -10.49
C ASN A 273 12.56 -9.96 -9.87
N GLU A 274 11.75 -8.92 -9.65
CA GLU A 274 12.23 -7.67 -9.08
C GLU A 274 12.62 -7.82 -7.60
N PHE A 275 11.73 -8.40 -6.79
CA PHE A 275 11.88 -8.42 -5.33
C PHE A 275 12.38 -9.76 -4.78
N ARG A 276 13.09 -10.56 -5.59
CA ARG A 276 13.55 -11.91 -5.22
C ARG A 276 14.25 -11.93 -3.87
N TYR A 277 15.20 -11.03 -3.66
CA TYR A 277 15.98 -10.95 -2.42
C TYR A 277 15.09 -10.61 -1.21
N THR A 278 14.24 -9.59 -1.33
CA THR A 278 13.30 -9.17 -0.30
C THR A 278 12.34 -10.30 0.06
N ILE A 279 11.78 -11.00 -0.93
CA ILE A 279 10.89 -12.16 -0.71
C ILE A 279 11.59 -13.24 0.11
N HIS A 280 12.87 -13.53 -0.18
CA HIS A 280 13.63 -14.51 0.60
C HIS A 280 13.88 -14.06 2.04
N ASP A 281 14.15 -12.76 2.24
CA ASP A 281 14.46 -12.22 3.56
C ASP A 281 13.20 -12.09 4.44
N VAL A 282 12.10 -11.57 3.88
CA VAL A 282 10.79 -11.42 4.52
C VAL A 282 10.33 -12.71 5.19
N ARG A 283 10.55 -13.88 4.57
CA ARG A 283 10.17 -15.20 5.12
C ARG A 283 10.73 -15.47 6.52
N ARG A 284 11.83 -14.83 6.90
CA ARG A 284 12.45 -14.98 8.23
C ARG A 284 11.75 -14.16 9.31
N PHE A 285 10.95 -13.16 8.91
CA PHE A 285 10.30 -12.19 9.79
C PHE A 285 8.78 -12.38 9.90
N VAL A 286 8.15 -13.15 9.01
CA VAL A 286 6.69 -13.39 9.02
C VAL A 286 6.23 -14.01 10.34
N LEU A 287 5.34 -13.31 11.05
CA LEU A 287 4.69 -13.82 12.25
C LEU A 287 3.34 -14.45 11.89
N ASN A 288 3.23 -15.76 12.04
CA ASN A 288 1.95 -16.43 12.23
C ASN A 288 1.72 -16.60 13.74
N ILE A 289 0.63 -16.01 14.26
CA ILE A 289 0.27 -15.96 15.69
C ILE A 289 -0.64 -17.12 16.14
N ARG A 290 -0.75 -18.19 15.32
CA ARG A 290 -1.40 -19.45 15.74
C ARG A 290 -0.76 -20.00 17.02
N ASN A 291 -1.57 -20.69 17.82
CA ASN A 291 -1.14 -21.25 19.09
C ASN A 291 -0.58 -22.67 18.90
N GLU A 292 0.63 -22.75 18.35
CA GLU A 292 1.33 -24.00 18.04
C GLU A 292 2.64 -24.12 18.83
N ASN A 293 3.08 -25.35 19.08
CA ASN A 293 4.37 -25.61 19.72
C ASN A 293 5.53 -25.14 18.85
N TYR A 294 6.58 -24.63 19.49
CA TYR A 294 7.76 -24.15 18.79
C TYR A 294 8.83 -25.24 18.69
N LEU A 295 9.46 -25.35 17.51
CA LEU A 295 10.60 -26.23 17.34
C LEU A 295 11.76 -25.78 18.23
N ASN A 296 12.34 -26.74 18.96
CA ASN A 296 13.53 -26.51 19.77
C ASN A 296 14.78 -26.37 18.88
N THR A 297 15.03 -25.17 18.38
CA THR A 297 16.17 -24.88 17.49
C THR A 297 17.45 -24.56 18.26
N LYS A 298 18.62 -24.80 17.63
CA LYS A 298 19.92 -24.42 18.20
C LYS A 298 19.99 -22.92 18.50
N THR A 299 19.44 -22.08 17.60
CA THR A 299 19.40 -20.62 17.75
C THR A 299 18.60 -20.20 18.98
N LEU A 300 17.40 -20.76 19.18
CA LEU A 300 16.58 -20.45 20.35
C LEU A 300 17.29 -20.84 21.67
N ARG A 301 17.88 -22.04 21.72
CA ARG A 301 18.62 -22.47 22.92
C ARG A 301 19.85 -21.64 23.19
N ALA A 302 20.60 -21.26 22.15
CA ALA A 302 21.78 -20.42 22.28
C ALA A 302 21.42 -19.04 22.81
N PHE A 303 20.32 -18.45 22.30
CA PHE A 303 19.77 -17.19 22.80
C PHE A 303 19.41 -17.29 24.28
N ILE A 304 18.57 -18.26 24.67
CA ILE A 304 18.13 -18.40 26.06
C ILE A 304 19.32 -18.63 27.01
N ARG A 305 20.29 -19.48 26.64
CA ARG A 305 21.51 -19.66 27.45
C ARG A 305 22.29 -18.36 27.66
N LYS A 306 22.44 -17.58 26.59
CA LYS A 306 23.18 -16.32 26.62
C LYS A 306 22.52 -15.35 27.61
N GLU A 307 21.19 -15.17 27.50
CA GLU A 307 20.48 -14.22 28.36
C GLU A 307 20.43 -14.68 29.83
N ILE A 308 20.25 -15.97 30.12
CA ILE A 308 20.38 -16.52 31.48
C ILE A 308 21.78 -16.26 32.06
N GLY A 309 22.81 -16.45 31.25
CA GLY A 309 24.20 -16.28 31.67
C GLY A 309 24.60 -14.84 31.98
N LYS A 310 23.96 -13.83 31.36
CA LYS A 310 24.27 -12.41 31.59
C LYS A 310 23.91 -11.97 33.00
N GLU A 311 22.75 -12.39 33.49
CA GLU A 311 22.16 -11.88 34.73
C GLU A 311 22.34 -12.84 35.92
N LYS A 312 23.02 -13.99 35.72
CA LYS A 312 23.16 -15.06 36.74
C LYS A 312 21.82 -15.44 37.38
N ILE A 313 20.76 -15.43 36.57
CA ILE A 313 19.38 -15.61 37.03
C ILE A 313 19.24 -17.01 37.63
N PRO A 314 18.83 -17.14 38.92
CA PRO A 314 18.57 -18.43 39.52
C PRO A 314 17.46 -19.14 38.75
N ILE A 315 17.63 -20.43 38.46
CA ILE A 315 16.63 -21.22 37.74
C ILE A 315 15.29 -21.22 38.50
N ASP A 316 15.33 -21.14 39.82
CA ASP A 316 14.15 -21.09 40.70
C ASP A 316 13.30 -19.81 40.52
N SER A 317 13.87 -18.74 39.94
CA SER A 317 13.12 -17.53 39.62
C SER A 317 12.29 -17.66 38.33
N MET A 318 12.52 -18.73 37.55
CA MET A 318 11.72 -19.03 36.38
C MET A 318 10.51 -19.85 36.80
N ASN A 319 9.31 -19.48 36.34
CA ASN A 319 8.09 -20.25 36.58
C ASN A 319 8.03 -21.54 35.71
N VAL A 320 9.13 -22.29 35.67
CA VAL A 320 9.34 -23.53 34.92
C VAL A 320 10.22 -24.47 35.75
N SER A 321 9.90 -25.76 35.78
CA SER A 321 10.73 -26.72 36.52
C SER A 321 12.17 -26.77 35.98
N GLU A 322 13.15 -26.88 36.89
CA GLU A 322 14.56 -27.00 36.51
C GLU A 322 14.81 -28.15 35.52
N ARG A 323 14.12 -29.28 35.72
CA ARG A 323 14.17 -30.43 34.81
C ARG A 323 13.73 -30.05 33.40
N THR A 324 12.57 -29.39 33.26
CA THR A 324 12.03 -28.96 31.96
C THR A 324 12.99 -28.03 31.26
N LEU A 325 13.54 -27.04 31.98
CA LEU A 325 14.50 -26.11 31.42
C LEU A 325 15.78 -26.82 30.96
N LYS A 326 16.34 -27.72 31.79
CA LYS A 326 17.52 -28.52 31.45
C LYS A 326 17.30 -29.39 30.22
N GLU A 327 16.18 -30.12 30.15
CA GLU A 327 15.84 -30.98 29.00
C GLU A 327 15.68 -30.15 27.72
N PHE A 328 15.04 -28.98 27.80
CA PHE A 328 14.94 -28.05 26.68
C PHE A 328 16.32 -27.56 26.23
N LEU A 329 17.14 -27.03 27.13
CA LEU A 329 18.46 -26.52 26.80
C LEU A 329 19.39 -27.62 26.29
N SER A 330 19.29 -28.86 26.78
CA SER A 330 20.08 -30.00 26.30
C SER A 330 19.55 -30.63 25.01
N ALA A 331 18.54 -30.02 24.36
CA ALA A 331 17.90 -30.54 23.14
C ALA A 331 17.24 -31.92 23.29
N LYS A 332 16.90 -32.33 24.52
CA LYS A 332 16.17 -33.60 24.77
C LYS A 332 14.71 -33.49 24.34
N THR A 333 14.12 -32.29 24.41
CA THR A 333 12.77 -32.03 23.89
C THR A 333 12.83 -31.51 22.45
N LYS A 334 12.01 -32.06 21.57
CA LYS A 334 11.90 -31.60 20.16
C LYS A 334 11.16 -30.26 20.04
N TYR A 335 10.20 -30.03 20.93
CA TYR A 335 9.34 -28.84 20.90
C TYR A 335 9.26 -28.20 22.29
N ILE A 336 8.95 -26.91 22.33
CA ILE A 336 8.62 -26.15 23.54
C ILE A 336 7.20 -25.60 23.43
N GLN A 337 6.43 -25.73 24.51
CA GLN A 337 5.08 -25.19 24.62
C GLN A 337 5.13 -23.66 24.71
N PRO A 338 4.17 -22.94 24.11
CA PRO A 338 4.09 -21.48 24.20
C PRO A 338 4.12 -20.94 25.64
N SER A 339 3.35 -21.56 26.56
CA SER A 339 3.32 -21.19 27.97
C SER A 339 4.67 -21.36 28.67
N THR A 340 5.38 -22.46 28.41
CA THR A 340 6.72 -22.68 28.95
C THR A 340 7.71 -21.64 28.43
N LEU A 341 7.67 -21.31 27.14
CA LEU A 341 8.53 -20.27 26.58
C LEU A 341 8.21 -18.92 27.22
N ARG A 342 6.93 -18.56 27.35
CA ARG A 342 6.49 -17.31 28.00
C ARG A 342 7.02 -17.18 29.43
N ASN A 343 6.88 -18.22 30.24
CA ASN A 343 7.39 -18.24 31.62
C ASN A 343 8.92 -18.04 31.69
N ILE A 344 9.68 -18.59 30.72
CA ILE A 344 11.13 -18.33 30.63
C ILE A 344 11.36 -16.85 30.31
N LEU A 345 10.70 -16.30 29.29
CA LEU A 345 10.90 -14.91 28.84
C LEU A 345 10.50 -13.87 29.88
N GLU A 346 9.52 -14.18 30.75
CA GLU A 346 9.10 -13.31 31.85
C GLU A 346 10.19 -13.15 32.93
N ALA A 347 11.03 -14.17 33.14
CA ALA A 347 12.13 -14.11 34.08
C ALA A 347 13.39 -13.41 33.53
N LEU A 348 13.46 -13.17 32.21
CA LEU A 348 14.61 -12.54 31.56
C LEU A 348 14.36 -11.04 31.31
N GLU A 349 15.43 -10.26 31.18
CA GLU A 349 15.43 -8.95 30.54
C GLU A 349 16.43 -8.92 29.38
N PHE A 350 15.98 -8.55 28.19
CA PHE A 350 16.85 -8.51 27.01
C PHE A 350 16.38 -7.50 25.97
N GLU A 351 17.35 -6.94 25.25
CA GLU A 351 17.11 -6.12 24.07
C GLU A 351 16.62 -6.98 22.90
N ILE A 352 15.68 -6.43 22.14
CA ILE A 352 15.12 -7.04 20.95
C ILE A 352 15.80 -6.45 19.73
N ASP A 353 16.22 -7.34 18.84
CA ASP A 353 16.79 -6.98 17.55
C ASP A 353 16.42 -8.02 16.48
N THR A 354 16.90 -7.80 15.26
CA THR A 354 16.65 -8.68 14.11
C THR A 354 17.25 -10.09 14.24
N SER A 355 18.10 -10.34 15.25
CA SER A 355 18.66 -11.66 15.55
C SER A 355 17.83 -12.44 16.58
N THR A 356 16.88 -11.78 17.24
CA THR A 356 16.00 -12.39 18.24
C THR A 356 15.18 -13.51 17.59
N PRO A 357 15.19 -14.74 18.15
CA PRO A 357 14.43 -15.86 17.60
C PRO A 357 12.95 -15.52 17.37
N ILE A 358 12.44 -15.81 16.17
CA ILE A 358 11.08 -15.44 15.76
C ILE A 358 9.99 -15.96 16.71
N CYS A 359 10.18 -17.13 17.34
CA CYS A 359 9.24 -17.68 18.32
C CYS A 359 9.15 -16.85 19.61
N ILE A 360 10.24 -16.17 20.01
CA ILE A 360 10.23 -15.21 21.11
C ILE A 360 9.39 -14.00 20.72
N ILE A 361 9.63 -13.44 19.53
CA ILE A 361 8.83 -12.31 19.01
C ILE A 361 7.35 -12.66 18.95
N LYS A 362 6.99 -13.88 18.50
CA LYS A 362 5.60 -14.36 18.49
C LYS A 362 4.95 -14.32 19.87
N GLU A 363 5.62 -14.81 20.91
CA GLU A 363 5.08 -14.77 22.27
C GLU A 363 5.00 -13.35 22.82
N LEU A 364 5.97 -12.48 22.50
CA LEU A 364 5.91 -11.07 22.87
C LEU A 364 4.74 -10.34 22.19
N LYS A 365 4.49 -10.62 20.90
CA LYS A 365 3.32 -10.08 20.18
C LYS A 365 2.02 -10.58 20.81
N LYS A 366 1.88 -11.88 21.08
CA LYS A 366 0.71 -12.45 21.77
C LYS A 366 0.45 -11.78 23.12
N ASN A 367 1.49 -11.54 23.91
CA ASN A 367 1.36 -10.83 25.18
C ASN A 367 0.88 -9.38 25.01
N ASP A 368 1.38 -8.65 24.00
CA ASP A 368 0.90 -7.29 23.68
C ASP A 368 -0.58 -7.30 23.23
N ILE A 369 -0.97 -8.30 22.42
CA ILE A 369 -2.35 -8.51 21.98
C ILE A 369 -3.27 -8.68 23.19
N ASP A 370 -2.93 -9.61 24.10
CA ASP A 370 -3.72 -9.91 25.29
C ASP A 370 -3.89 -8.67 26.17
N LYS A 371 -2.80 -7.94 26.44
CA LYS A 371 -2.82 -6.70 27.25
C LYS A 371 -3.75 -5.63 26.67
N LYS A 372 -3.68 -5.41 25.35
CA LYS A 372 -4.57 -4.45 24.67
C LYS A 372 -6.02 -4.94 24.68
N PHE A 373 -6.21 -6.24 24.47
CA PHE A 373 -7.52 -6.85 24.34
C PHE A 373 -8.31 -6.82 25.64
N GLU A 374 -7.67 -7.04 26.78
CA GLU A 374 -8.30 -6.95 28.11
C GLU A 374 -9.03 -5.60 28.29
N ILE A 375 -8.37 -4.50 27.92
CA ILE A 375 -8.94 -3.15 28.01
C ILE A 375 -9.97 -2.89 26.90
N ASN A 376 -9.68 -3.35 25.68
CA ASN A 376 -10.46 -3.03 24.50
C ASN A 376 -11.73 -3.87 24.35
N LEU A 377 -11.78 -5.09 24.89
CA LEU A 377 -12.97 -5.93 24.89
C LEU A 377 -14.11 -5.26 25.67
N GLU A 378 -13.81 -4.68 26.83
CA GLU A 378 -14.81 -3.97 27.62
C GLU A 378 -15.30 -2.70 26.91
N LYS A 379 -14.39 -1.94 26.29
CA LYS A 379 -14.78 -0.81 25.43
C LYS A 379 -15.67 -1.26 24.27
N PHE A 380 -15.39 -2.41 23.67
CA PHE A 380 -16.13 -2.98 22.55
C PHE A 380 -17.53 -3.42 22.96
N LYS A 381 -17.66 -4.17 24.06
CA LYS A 381 -18.96 -4.61 24.61
C LYS A 381 -19.87 -3.44 24.98
N ASN A 382 -19.29 -2.32 25.39
CA ASN A 382 -20.03 -1.09 25.70
C ASN A 382 -20.55 -0.34 24.45
N LEU A 383 -20.15 -0.73 23.24
CA LEU A 383 -20.73 -0.19 22.01
C LEU A 383 -22.11 -0.81 21.75
N PRO A 384 -23.06 -0.08 21.13
CA PRO A 384 -24.28 -0.70 20.63
C PRO A 384 -23.99 -1.87 19.69
N LYS A 385 -24.79 -2.95 19.73
CA LYS A 385 -24.56 -4.18 18.92
C LYS A 385 -24.34 -3.90 17.44
N GLU A 386 -25.13 -3.00 16.85
CA GLU A 386 -24.95 -2.58 15.45
C GLU A 386 -23.57 -1.97 15.20
N ARG A 387 -23.06 -1.18 16.15
CA ARG A 387 -21.74 -0.56 16.07
C ARG A 387 -20.63 -1.58 16.31
N GLN A 388 -20.81 -2.53 17.22
CA GLN A 388 -19.88 -3.66 17.39
C GLN A 388 -19.67 -4.40 16.07
N ILE A 389 -20.78 -4.79 15.41
CA ILE A 389 -20.75 -5.49 14.12
C ILE A 389 -20.11 -4.62 13.04
N SER A 390 -20.50 -3.34 12.93
CA SER A 390 -19.96 -2.42 11.92
C SER A 390 -18.45 -2.19 12.07
N GLU A 391 -17.96 -1.97 13.29
CA GLU A 391 -16.55 -1.69 13.55
C GLU A 391 -15.70 -2.96 13.40
N LEU A 392 -16.20 -4.12 13.86
CA LEU A 392 -15.55 -5.41 13.63
C LEU A 392 -15.45 -5.70 12.14
N PHE A 393 -16.54 -5.53 11.38
CA PHE A 393 -16.54 -5.78 9.94
C PHE A 393 -15.59 -4.84 9.20
N THR A 394 -15.52 -3.56 9.62
CA THR A 394 -14.53 -2.61 9.10
C THR A 394 -13.11 -3.10 9.33
N SER A 395 -12.79 -3.55 10.55
CA SER A 395 -11.48 -4.12 10.89
C SER A 395 -11.18 -5.39 10.08
N TYR A 396 -12.17 -6.28 9.96
CA TYR A 396 -12.09 -7.50 9.18
C TYR A 396 -11.75 -7.24 7.70
N LEU A 397 -12.42 -6.28 7.05
CA LEU A 397 -12.21 -5.99 5.62
C LEU A 397 -10.79 -5.50 5.31
N VAL A 398 -10.13 -4.78 6.23
CA VAL A 398 -8.82 -4.16 5.97
C VAL A 398 -7.64 -5.08 6.25
N HIS A 399 -7.81 -6.04 7.16
CA HIS A 399 -6.77 -6.94 7.64
C HIS A 399 -6.62 -8.20 6.79
N TYR A 400 -5.40 -8.74 6.74
CA TYR A 400 -5.16 -10.06 6.12
C TYR A 400 -5.37 -11.23 7.08
N TYR A 401 -5.60 -10.95 8.37
CA TYR A 401 -5.99 -11.96 9.35
C TYR A 401 -7.36 -12.56 9.10
N LYS A 402 -8.19 -11.92 8.28
CA LYS A 402 -9.54 -12.37 7.93
C LYS A 402 -9.62 -13.79 7.36
N GLU A 403 -8.54 -14.27 6.72
CA GLU A 403 -8.43 -15.64 6.20
C GLU A 403 -8.38 -16.70 7.32
N GLU A 404 -8.05 -16.30 8.54
CA GLU A 404 -7.91 -17.17 9.70
C GLU A 404 -9.14 -17.10 10.63
N ILE A 405 -10.16 -16.32 10.27
CA ILE A 405 -11.27 -15.95 11.15
C ILE A 405 -12.61 -16.43 10.58
N ASP A 406 -13.40 -17.11 11.41
CA ASP A 406 -14.82 -17.37 11.13
C ASP A 406 -15.68 -16.16 11.56
N LEU A 407 -15.89 -15.24 10.62
CA LEU A 407 -16.69 -14.03 10.85
C LEU A 407 -18.14 -14.35 11.27
N LYS A 408 -18.73 -15.42 10.72
CA LYS A 408 -20.12 -15.82 11.01
C LYS A 408 -20.25 -16.21 12.48
N LYS A 409 -19.30 -17.01 12.98
CA LYS A 409 -19.24 -17.41 14.38
C LYS A 409 -19.14 -16.19 15.30
N ILE A 410 -18.21 -15.26 15.04
CA ILE A 410 -18.00 -14.10 15.90
C ILE A 410 -19.22 -13.18 15.93
N ILE A 411 -19.86 -12.93 14.78
CA ILE A 411 -21.09 -12.12 14.73
C ILE A 411 -22.20 -12.75 15.56
N LYS A 412 -22.36 -14.07 15.50
CA LYS A 412 -23.33 -14.78 16.34
C LYS A 412 -23.00 -14.60 17.82
N GLU A 413 -21.73 -14.74 18.21
CA GLU A 413 -21.29 -14.55 19.60
C GLU A 413 -21.56 -13.13 20.12
N ILE A 414 -21.41 -12.10 19.26
CA ILE A 414 -21.78 -10.71 19.57
C ILE A 414 -23.29 -10.56 19.74
N GLN A 415 -24.09 -11.17 18.85
CA GLN A 415 -25.54 -11.08 18.92
C GLN A 415 -26.10 -11.74 20.19
N ASP A 416 -25.51 -12.87 20.60
CA ASP A 416 -25.89 -13.67 21.76
C ASP A 416 -25.25 -13.18 23.07
N ASP A 417 -24.50 -12.06 23.06
CA ASP A 417 -23.73 -11.54 24.21
C ASP A 417 -22.79 -12.59 24.86
N SER A 418 -22.31 -13.54 24.05
CA SER A 418 -21.51 -14.68 24.51
C SER A 418 -20.02 -14.60 24.14
N LEU A 419 -19.61 -13.47 23.57
CA LEU A 419 -18.22 -13.15 23.26
C LEU A 419 -17.44 -12.87 24.57
N ILE A 420 -16.59 -13.82 24.94
CA ILE A 420 -15.70 -13.73 26.11
C ILE A 420 -14.25 -13.95 25.68
N GLU A 421 -13.31 -13.51 26.52
CA GLU A 421 -11.89 -13.55 26.20
C GLU A 421 -11.38 -14.94 25.84
N GLN A 422 -11.80 -15.96 26.58
CA GLN A 422 -11.35 -17.35 26.39
C GLN A 422 -11.81 -17.96 25.05
N ARG A 423 -12.82 -17.36 24.40
CA ARG A 423 -13.34 -17.81 23.10
C ARG A 423 -12.68 -17.11 21.91
N CYS A 424 -11.96 -16.00 22.16
CA CYS A 424 -11.33 -15.21 21.11
C CYS A 424 -9.92 -15.74 20.82
N ASP A 425 -9.68 -16.21 19.59
CA ASP A 425 -8.32 -16.46 19.12
C ASP A 425 -7.54 -15.13 18.95
N TYR A 426 -6.21 -15.23 18.80
CA TYR A 426 -5.37 -14.03 18.70
C TYR A 426 -5.70 -13.16 17.48
N TYR A 427 -6.22 -13.73 16.40
CA TYR A 427 -6.62 -12.96 15.21
C TYR A 427 -7.87 -12.12 15.48
N THR A 428 -8.85 -12.71 16.16
CA THR A 428 -10.07 -12.02 16.63
C THR A 428 -9.71 -10.91 17.63
N LYS A 429 -8.81 -11.19 18.57
CA LYS A 429 -8.31 -10.19 19.52
C LYS A 429 -7.66 -9.01 18.80
N GLU A 430 -6.82 -9.27 17.80
CA GLU A 430 -6.20 -8.22 16.97
C GLU A 430 -7.22 -7.38 16.20
N LEU A 431 -8.25 -8.00 15.60
CA LEU A 431 -9.29 -7.24 14.91
C LEU A 431 -10.03 -6.29 15.87
N ILE A 432 -10.34 -6.75 17.08
CA ILE A 432 -11.00 -5.94 18.12
C ILE A 432 -10.05 -4.84 18.61
N ASN A 433 -8.77 -5.14 18.83
CA ASN A 433 -7.77 -4.13 19.19
C ASN A 433 -7.66 -3.03 18.13
N SER A 434 -7.57 -3.42 16.85
CA SER A 434 -7.48 -2.49 15.71
C SER A 434 -8.64 -1.50 15.66
N ILE A 435 -9.85 -1.84 16.16
CA ILE A 435 -10.99 -0.91 16.24
C ILE A 435 -10.60 0.39 16.98
N PHE A 436 -9.85 0.27 18.07
CA PHE A 436 -9.51 1.38 18.96
C PHE A 436 -8.19 2.07 18.63
N GLU A 437 -7.44 1.53 17.66
CA GLU A 437 -6.23 2.15 17.14
C GLU A 437 -6.58 3.43 16.35
N ARG A 438 -5.85 4.50 16.66
CA ARG A 438 -6.12 5.84 16.13
C ARG A 438 -5.07 6.24 15.10
N ASN A 439 -5.52 6.92 14.06
CA ASN A 439 -4.61 7.56 13.10
C ASN A 439 -3.85 8.68 13.80
N GLN A 440 -2.53 8.59 13.80
CA GLN A 440 -1.70 9.71 14.20
C GLN A 440 -1.84 10.82 13.16
N LYS A 441 -1.99 12.07 13.62
CA LYS A 441 -2.00 13.23 12.72
C LYS A 441 -0.62 13.36 12.10
N ILE A 442 -0.52 13.19 10.79
CA ILE A 442 0.73 13.33 10.05
C ILE A 442 1.03 14.83 9.90
N ASP A 443 1.99 15.33 10.67
CA ASP A 443 2.58 16.66 10.48
C ASP A 443 3.90 16.54 9.70
N PHE A 444 3.85 16.84 8.41
CA PHE A 444 5.01 16.77 7.53
C PHE A 444 6.12 17.76 7.87
N ASN A 445 5.82 18.88 8.54
CA ASN A 445 6.86 19.81 8.98
C ASN A 445 7.64 19.20 10.15
N SER A 446 6.93 18.54 11.06
CA SER A 446 7.57 17.84 12.18
C SER A 446 8.50 16.71 11.73
N LEU A 447 8.21 16.05 10.60
CA LEU A 447 9.10 15.03 10.01
C LEU A 447 10.46 15.61 9.56
N LEU A 448 10.53 16.90 9.28
CA LEU A 448 11.78 17.56 8.87
C LEU A 448 12.65 17.96 10.07
N THR A 449 12.02 18.31 11.20
CA THR A 449 12.70 18.89 12.38
C THR A 449 12.91 17.90 13.51
N ASN A 450 12.08 16.85 13.63
CA ASN A 450 12.14 15.93 14.75
C ASN A 450 13.01 14.73 14.43
N VAL A 451 14.16 14.65 15.09
CA VAL A 451 14.98 13.43 15.16
C VAL A 451 14.51 12.66 16.38
N GLN A 452 13.74 11.58 16.16
CA GLN A 452 13.33 10.69 17.26
C GLN A 452 14.50 9.78 17.63
N LYS A 453 15.04 9.96 18.84
CA LYS A 453 16.11 9.10 19.37
C LYS A 453 15.79 7.60 19.14
N PRO A 454 16.80 6.76 18.88
CA PRO A 454 16.57 5.35 18.63
C PRO A 454 15.93 4.73 19.87
N LYS A 455 14.75 4.14 19.69
CA LYS A 455 14.07 3.46 20.78
C LYS A 455 14.67 2.07 20.92
N ILE A 456 15.30 1.81 22.07
CA ILE A 456 15.74 0.46 22.42
C ILE A 456 14.52 -0.30 22.91
N HIS A 457 14.16 -1.34 22.17
CA HIS A 457 13.08 -2.24 22.53
C HIS A 457 13.61 -3.38 23.39
N THR A 458 12.96 -3.64 24.52
CA THR A 458 13.20 -4.79 25.38
C THR A 458 11.96 -5.66 25.42
N ASN A 459 12.12 -6.91 25.84
CA ASN A 459 10.97 -7.81 26.10
C ASN A 459 9.97 -7.25 27.12
N LYS A 460 10.37 -6.26 27.93
CA LYS A 460 9.51 -5.59 28.92
C LYS A 460 8.74 -4.41 28.36
N ASN A 461 9.30 -3.67 27.38
CA ASN A 461 8.72 -2.41 26.89
C ASN A 461 8.21 -2.46 25.44
N ILE A 462 8.40 -3.57 24.73
CA ILE A 462 7.97 -3.70 23.33
C ILE A 462 6.44 -3.63 23.22
N THR A 463 5.99 -2.91 22.19
CA THR A 463 4.59 -2.78 21.80
C THR A 463 4.48 -2.92 20.29
N PHE A 464 3.46 -3.61 19.79
CA PHE A 464 3.24 -3.82 18.36
C PHE A 464 2.09 -2.93 17.88
N ASN A 465 2.41 -1.75 17.36
CA ASN A 465 1.38 -0.82 16.89
C ASN A 465 0.68 -1.35 15.64
N GLU A 466 -0.53 -0.85 15.37
CA GLU A 466 -1.21 -1.12 14.10
C GLU A 466 -0.37 -0.60 12.93
N HIS A 467 -0.20 -1.43 11.91
CA HIS A 467 0.57 -1.04 10.75
C HIS A 467 -0.16 0.06 9.96
N PRO A 468 0.53 1.15 9.56
CA PRO A 468 -0.09 2.31 8.91
C PRO A 468 -0.84 1.97 7.63
N PHE A 469 -0.46 0.91 6.92
CA PHE A 469 -1.19 0.37 5.77
C PHE A 469 -2.64 -0.01 6.10
N TYR A 470 -2.89 -0.66 7.24
CA TYR A 470 -4.24 -0.99 7.67
C TYR A 470 -5.01 0.25 8.10
N LEU A 471 -4.35 1.22 8.75
CA LEU A 471 -4.94 2.51 9.10
C LEU A 471 -5.44 3.27 7.87
N GLY A 472 -4.63 3.34 6.80
CA GLY A 472 -5.02 3.97 5.53
C GLY A 472 -6.23 3.29 4.89
N ARG A 473 -6.26 1.95 4.91
CA ARG A 473 -7.40 1.15 4.44
C ARG A 473 -8.66 1.37 5.26
N LYS A 474 -8.52 1.46 6.57
CA LYS A 474 -9.63 1.70 7.50
C LYS A 474 -10.35 3.00 7.18
N GLU A 475 -9.61 4.05 6.82
CA GLU A 475 -10.21 5.33 6.41
C GLU A 475 -11.02 5.24 5.11
N VAL A 476 -10.63 4.40 4.15
CA VAL A 476 -11.44 4.21 2.94
C VAL A 476 -12.66 3.35 3.22
N VAL A 477 -12.52 2.23 3.95
CA VAL A 477 -13.67 1.35 4.27
C VAL A 477 -14.72 2.07 5.11
N LYS A 478 -14.31 2.89 6.08
CA LYS A 478 -15.24 3.69 6.90
C LYS A 478 -16.17 4.58 6.07
N LYS A 479 -15.73 5.07 4.92
CA LYS A 479 -16.57 5.91 4.04
C LYS A 479 -17.70 5.11 3.39
N PHE A 480 -17.44 3.86 3.03
CA PHE A 480 -18.49 2.94 2.58
C PHE A 480 -19.44 2.60 3.73
N MET A 481 -18.91 2.21 4.88
CA MET A 481 -19.71 1.85 6.06
C MET A 481 -20.58 3.00 6.58
N LYS A 482 -20.12 4.24 6.43
CA LYS A 482 -20.89 5.45 6.77
C LYS A 482 -22.15 5.60 5.91
N ASP A 483 -22.05 5.30 4.62
CA ASP A 483 -23.13 5.51 3.65
C ASP A 483 -24.02 4.26 3.48
N LEU A 484 -23.51 3.09 3.87
CA LEU A 484 -24.26 1.85 3.93
C LEU A 484 -25.44 1.99 4.91
N ASN A 485 -26.66 1.74 4.43
CA ASN A 485 -27.86 1.80 5.26
C ASN A 485 -27.72 0.90 6.50
N LYS A 486 -27.73 1.50 7.69
CA LYS A 486 -27.63 0.75 8.97
C LYS A 486 -28.69 -0.33 9.12
N LYS A 487 -29.90 -0.12 8.57
CA LYS A 487 -30.98 -1.14 8.59
C LYS A 487 -30.64 -2.37 7.74
N ASN A 488 -29.85 -2.19 6.68
CA ASN A 488 -29.48 -3.26 5.74
C ASN A 488 -28.03 -3.75 5.96
N LEU A 489 -27.33 -3.25 7.00
CA LEU A 489 -25.98 -3.67 7.33
C LEU A 489 -25.91 -5.16 7.66
N LYS A 490 -26.87 -5.65 8.45
CA LYS A 490 -26.95 -7.06 8.84
C LYS A 490 -27.11 -7.95 7.60
N GLU A 491 -28.08 -7.63 6.75
CA GLU A 491 -28.33 -8.34 5.50
C GLU A 491 -27.11 -8.31 4.57
N PHE A 492 -26.47 -7.14 4.41
CA PHE A 492 -25.25 -7.02 3.60
C PHE A 492 -24.15 -7.97 4.09
N ILE A 493 -23.93 -8.04 5.41
CA ILE A 493 -22.89 -8.90 5.99
C ILE A 493 -23.27 -10.38 5.87
N GLU A 494 -24.53 -10.75 6.06
CA GLU A 494 -25.02 -12.13 5.86
C GLU A 494 -24.79 -12.59 4.42
N ASN A 495 -25.17 -11.75 3.45
CA ASN A 495 -24.95 -12.01 2.03
C ASN A 495 -23.45 -12.05 1.69
N TYR A 496 -22.65 -11.13 2.26
CA TYR A 496 -21.19 -11.15 2.11
C TYR A 496 -20.57 -12.45 2.64
N ILE A 497 -21.03 -12.96 3.79
CA ILE A 497 -20.51 -14.19 4.38
C ILE A 497 -20.75 -15.40 3.46
N SER A 498 -21.89 -15.44 2.76
CA SER A 498 -22.23 -16.51 1.82
C SER A 498 -21.39 -16.52 0.53
N LEU A 499 -20.69 -15.43 0.23
CA LEU A 499 -19.81 -15.36 -0.94
C LEU A 499 -18.60 -16.27 -0.77
N ASP A 500 -18.13 -16.84 -1.89
CA ASP A 500 -16.84 -17.53 -1.93
C ASP A 500 -15.66 -16.56 -1.82
N ALA A 501 -14.43 -17.11 -1.74
CA ALA A 501 -13.23 -16.30 -1.54
C ALA A 501 -12.90 -15.36 -2.73
N GLY A 502 -13.25 -15.73 -3.97
CA GLY A 502 -13.07 -14.89 -5.15
C GLY A 502 -14.07 -13.74 -5.14
N GLN A 503 -15.35 -14.07 -4.96
CA GLN A 503 -16.42 -13.08 -4.89
C GLN A 503 -16.22 -12.06 -3.75
N LYS A 504 -15.74 -12.52 -2.58
CA LYS A 504 -15.36 -11.62 -1.46
C LYS A 504 -14.30 -10.62 -1.88
N LYS A 505 -13.23 -11.06 -2.54
CA LYS A 505 -12.16 -10.16 -3.03
C LYS A 505 -12.70 -9.12 -4.01
N THR A 506 -13.60 -9.53 -4.91
CA THR A 506 -14.26 -8.63 -5.87
C THR A 506 -15.06 -7.53 -5.15
N ILE A 507 -15.88 -7.90 -4.15
CA ILE A 507 -16.66 -6.94 -3.36
C ILE A 507 -15.79 -6.06 -2.46
N GLU A 508 -14.74 -6.61 -1.85
CA GLU A 508 -13.78 -5.83 -1.08
C GLU A 508 -13.05 -4.80 -1.94
N LYS A 509 -12.66 -5.17 -3.17
CA LYS A 509 -12.07 -4.25 -4.17
C LYS A 509 -13.05 -3.12 -4.49
N PHE A 510 -14.35 -3.40 -4.60
CA PHE A 510 -15.37 -2.39 -4.80
C PHE A 510 -15.48 -1.45 -3.58
N ILE A 511 -15.57 -2.00 -2.35
CA ILE A 511 -15.68 -1.23 -1.10
C ILE A 511 -14.47 -0.29 -0.91
N MET A 512 -13.26 -0.80 -1.12
CA MET A 512 -12.03 -0.01 -0.98
C MET A 512 -12.02 1.16 -1.96
N ASN A 513 -12.37 0.92 -3.22
CA ASN A 513 -12.42 1.98 -4.23
C ASN A 513 -13.53 2.99 -3.97
N TYR A 514 -14.65 2.55 -3.41
CA TYR A 514 -15.73 3.45 -3.03
C TYR A 514 -15.22 4.52 -2.08
N GLY A 515 -14.45 4.11 -1.08
CA GLY A 515 -13.82 5.03 -0.13
C GLY A 515 -12.70 5.89 -0.73
N ARG A 516 -11.88 5.31 -1.61
CA ARG A 516 -10.78 6.03 -2.30
C ARG A 516 -11.28 7.22 -3.11
N TYR A 517 -12.36 7.00 -3.87
CA TYR A 517 -12.92 7.99 -4.80
C TYR A 517 -14.03 8.85 -4.19
N TYR A 518 -14.34 8.65 -2.91
CA TYR A 518 -15.45 9.32 -2.21
C TYR A 518 -15.42 10.85 -2.30
N ASP A 519 -14.24 11.44 -2.15
CA ASP A 519 -14.03 12.89 -2.14
C ASP A 519 -13.47 13.43 -3.46
N LEU A 520 -13.42 12.61 -4.51
CA LEU A 520 -12.89 13.05 -5.80
C LEU A 520 -13.85 14.06 -6.43
N LYS A 521 -13.47 15.33 -6.43
CA LYS A 521 -14.30 16.46 -6.93
C LYS A 521 -13.87 16.94 -8.30
N ASP A 522 -12.58 16.92 -8.59
CA ASP A 522 -11.96 17.56 -9.76
C ASP A 522 -11.96 16.67 -11.01
N ILE A 523 -13.15 16.20 -11.41
CA ILE A 523 -13.38 15.56 -12.71
C ILE A 523 -14.38 16.42 -13.48
N PRO A 524 -14.08 16.80 -14.74
CA PRO A 524 -15.05 17.50 -15.57
C PRO A 524 -16.37 16.73 -15.67
N LYS A 525 -17.50 17.45 -15.68
CA LYS A 525 -18.84 16.83 -15.67
C LYS A 525 -19.04 15.84 -16.83
N GLU A 526 -18.48 16.15 -17.99
CA GLU A 526 -18.53 15.33 -19.20
C GLU A 526 -17.85 13.95 -19.05
N PHE A 527 -16.88 13.83 -18.13
CA PHE A 527 -16.16 12.57 -17.86
C PHE A 527 -16.54 11.93 -16.52
N THR A 528 -17.53 12.48 -15.82
CA THR A 528 -17.95 11.92 -14.54
C THR A 528 -18.82 10.67 -14.79
N PRO A 529 -18.40 9.48 -14.34
CA PRO A 529 -19.14 8.26 -14.60
C PRO A 529 -20.53 8.28 -13.98
N LYS A 530 -21.51 7.78 -14.74
CA LYS A 530 -22.87 7.54 -14.25
C LYS A 530 -22.96 6.12 -13.70
N VAL A 531 -23.83 5.92 -12.71
CA VAL A 531 -24.10 4.56 -12.18
C VAL A 531 -24.72 3.72 -13.31
N PRO A 532 -24.08 2.60 -13.69
CA PRO A 532 -24.63 1.66 -14.67
C PRO A 532 -25.99 1.12 -14.24
N LYS A 533 -26.84 0.73 -15.19
CA LYS A 533 -28.20 0.23 -14.90
C LYS A 533 -28.16 -1.06 -14.10
N GLU A 534 -27.17 -1.89 -14.38
CA GLU A 534 -26.89 -3.22 -13.84
C GLU A 534 -26.70 -3.18 -12.32
N ILE A 535 -25.93 -2.22 -11.80
CA ILE A 535 -25.66 -2.09 -10.36
C ILE A 535 -26.55 -1.05 -9.65
N ASN A 536 -27.42 -0.36 -10.39
CA ASN A 536 -28.28 0.67 -9.81
C ASN A 536 -29.25 0.14 -8.73
N PRO A 537 -29.83 -1.08 -8.83
CA PRO A 537 -30.60 -1.68 -7.74
C PRO A 537 -29.78 -1.85 -6.46
N PHE A 538 -28.57 -2.41 -6.56
CA PHE A 538 -27.63 -2.56 -5.45
C PHE A 538 -27.32 -1.22 -4.77
N VAL A 539 -26.96 -0.19 -5.57
CA VAL A 539 -26.66 1.16 -5.08
C VAL A 539 -27.85 1.78 -4.34
N LYS A 540 -29.08 1.57 -4.83
CA LYS A 540 -30.30 2.07 -4.21
C LYS A 540 -30.64 1.33 -2.91
N LYS A 541 -30.63 -0.01 -2.91
CA LYS A 541 -30.93 -0.85 -1.73
C LYS A 541 -30.05 -0.48 -0.55
N TYR A 542 -28.76 -0.29 -0.80
CA TYR A 542 -27.77 0.02 0.24
C TYR A 542 -27.52 1.52 0.44
N THR A 543 -28.34 2.38 -0.18
CA THR A 543 -28.29 3.86 -0.08
C THR A 543 -26.92 4.48 -0.37
N LEU A 544 -26.12 3.83 -1.21
CA LEU A 544 -24.76 4.28 -1.50
C LEU A 544 -24.78 5.53 -2.38
N LYS A 545 -23.84 6.44 -2.15
CA LYS A 545 -23.61 7.59 -3.05
C LYS A 545 -23.28 7.14 -4.47
N ARG A 546 -24.02 7.72 -5.42
CA ARG A 546 -23.93 7.40 -6.85
C ARG A 546 -22.54 7.59 -7.46
N LYS A 547 -21.88 8.73 -7.19
CA LYS A 547 -20.57 9.04 -7.80
C LYS A 547 -19.47 8.03 -7.40
N PRO A 548 -19.18 7.79 -6.12
CA PRO A 548 -18.17 6.78 -5.74
C PRO A 548 -18.58 5.36 -6.16
N SER A 549 -19.87 5.00 -6.14
CA SER A 549 -20.32 3.70 -6.69
C SER A 549 -20.00 3.55 -8.18
N ALA A 550 -20.28 4.57 -8.99
CA ALA A 550 -20.00 4.54 -10.42
C ALA A 550 -18.49 4.46 -10.68
N ILE A 551 -17.68 5.26 -10.01
CA ILE A 551 -16.21 5.24 -10.22
C ILE A 551 -15.64 3.89 -9.80
N SER A 552 -16.11 3.31 -8.69
CA SER A 552 -15.66 2.00 -8.20
C SER A 552 -16.01 0.87 -9.15
N PHE A 553 -17.17 0.94 -9.80
CA PHE A 553 -17.56 -0.01 -10.84
C PHE A 553 -16.60 0.01 -12.04
N TYR A 554 -16.18 1.20 -12.50
CA TYR A 554 -15.25 1.31 -13.63
C TYR A 554 -13.78 1.00 -13.29
N VAL A 555 -13.48 0.64 -12.04
CA VAL A 555 -12.19 0.02 -11.70
C VAL A 555 -12.08 -1.37 -12.35
N PHE A 556 -13.20 -2.06 -12.49
CA PHE A 556 -13.27 -3.40 -13.07
C PHE A 556 -13.38 -3.31 -14.60
N GLU A 557 -12.76 -4.26 -15.29
CA GLU A 557 -12.66 -4.31 -16.75
C GLU A 557 -12.95 -5.74 -17.24
N GLY A 558 -13.53 -5.88 -18.44
CA GLY A 558 -13.87 -7.19 -19.02
C GLY A 558 -14.65 -8.09 -18.07
N ASP A 559 -14.24 -9.35 -17.97
CA ASP A 559 -14.84 -10.39 -17.14
C ASP A 559 -14.94 -10.00 -15.65
N GLU A 560 -13.96 -9.24 -15.11
CA GLU A 560 -14.03 -8.79 -13.70
C GLU A 560 -15.26 -7.88 -13.46
N ARG A 561 -15.67 -7.12 -14.49
CA ARG A 561 -16.84 -6.23 -14.40
C ARG A 561 -18.14 -7.04 -14.46
N GLU A 562 -18.19 -8.08 -15.27
CA GLU A 562 -19.33 -8.99 -15.37
C GLU A 562 -19.52 -9.76 -14.06
N GLU A 563 -18.43 -10.26 -13.47
CA GLU A 563 -18.42 -10.90 -12.16
C GLU A 563 -18.97 -9.96 -11.07
N LEU A 564 -18.55 -8.69 -11.05
CA LEU A 564 -19.09 -7.70 -10.12
C LEU A 564 -20.60 -7.51 -10.29
N VAL A 565 -21.12 -7.51 -11.53
CA VAL A 565 -22.56 -7.39 -11.79
C VAL A 565 -23.31 -8.59 -11.22
N GLU A 566 -22.82 -9.81 -11.46
CA GLU A 566 -23.42 -11.04 -10.92
C GLU A 566 -23.44 -11.02 -9.39
N ILE A 567 -22.31 -10.72 -8.75
CA ILE A 567 -22.23 -10.66 -7.29
C ILE A 567 -23.14 -9.55 -6.75
N SER A 568 -23.19 -8.38 -7.40
CA SER A 568 -24.06 -7.27 -6.97
C SER A 568 -25.53 -7.65 -7.03
N ASN A 569 -25.94 -8.45 -8.03
CA ASN A 569 -27.28 -8.99 -8.15
C ASN A 569 -27.57 -10.01 -7.04
N ASN A 570 -26.61 -10.89 -6.71
CA ASN A 570 -26.74 -11.85 -5.62
C ASN A 570 -26.81 -11.19 -4.24
N LEU A 571 -26.08 -10.07 -4.04
CA LEU A 571 -26.16 -9.28 -2.81
C LEU A 571 -27.47 -8.48 -2.70
N TYR A 572 -28.11 -8.16 -3.83
CA TYR A 572 -29.35 -7.39 -3.87
C TYR A 572 -30.62 -8.25 -3.86
N SER A 573 -30.57 -9.44 -4.45
CA SER A 573 -31.65 -10.43 -4.42
C SER A 573 -31.97 -10.82 -2.98
#